data_AF-A0AAW0MU19-F1
#
_entry.id   AF-A0AAW0MU19-F1
#
_cell.length_a   1.000
_cell.length_b   1.000
_cell.length_c   1.000
_cell.angle_alpha   90.00
_cell.angle_beta   90.00
_cell.angle_gamma   90.00
#
_symmetry.space_group_name_H-M   'P 1'
#
loop_
_entity.id
_entity.type
_entity.pdbx_description
1 polymer ?
#
loop_
_entity_poly.entity_id
_entity_poly.type
_entity_poly.pdbx_seq_one_letter_code
_entity_poly.pdbx_strand_id
1 'polypeptide(L)'
;MAGYMPARADFMEEFDNYAEWDLKDIDFVDDDSDVLHALKLAVVDIYHSRLRERQRRKKIIRDHGLINLRKFQILERCYPKEVQEMYDVMRRFARVVGPTEHDKFIESNALEFELRKEIHRLQEYRKAGIKSFCSAKVYDRVKRVQEEERRKRTMLSDVLQYIQDSRACQQWLSKQAAIDAGITPPVTTLTVSASGRRSAPPLNLTGLPGTEKLNEREKELCQVVRLVPGAYLEYKQALLNECRRQGGLRLAQARALIKIDVNKTRKIYDFLIKEGYITKA
;
A
#
# COMPACT_ATOMS: atom_id res chain seq x y z
N MET A 1 4.40 11.37 -12.19
CA MET A 1 4.24 12.82 -12.44
C MET A 1 4.03 13.01 -13.92
N ALA A 2 3.04 13.80 -14.33
CA ALA A 2 2.67 14.02 -15.73
C ALA A 2 3.70 14.84 -16.54
N GLY A 3 5.00 14.72 -16.22
CA GLY A 3 6.11 15.40 -16.87
C GLY A 3 5.97 16.93 -16.90
N TYR A 4 6.10 17.61 -15.77
CA TYR A 4 6.10 19.08 -15.80
C TYR A 4 7.32 19.61 -16.57
N MET A 5 7.07 20.48 -17.54
CA MET A 5 8.03 21.16 -18.38
C MET A 5 8.17 22.63 -17.95
N PRO A 6 9.27 23.01 -17.28
CA PRO A 6 9.46 24.37 -16.76
C PRO A 6 9.45 25.45 -17.83
N ALA A 7 10.05 25.19 -19.01
CA ALA A 7 10.17 26.19 -20.08
C ALA A 7 8.82 26.58 -20.70
N ARG A 8 7.83 25.68 -20.68
CA ARG A 8 6.47 25.92 -21.18
C ARG A 8 5.48 26.25 -20.05
N ALA A 9 5.92 26.16 -18.80
CA ALA A 9 5.08 26.22 -17.60
C ALA A 9 3.89 25.25 -17.64
N ASP A 10 4.12 24.03 -18.16
CA ASP A 10 3.04 23.11 -18.53
C ASP A 10 3.38 21.63 -18.32
N PHE A 11 2.39 20.74 -18.41
CA PHE A 11 2.59 19.30 -18.27
C PHE A 11 2.68 18.60 -19.64
N MET A 12 3.43 17.51 -19.71
CA MET A 12 3.49 16.64 -20.89
C MET A 12 2.16 15.94 -21.14
N GLU A 13 1.48 15.53 -20.06
CA GLU A 13 0.15 14.94 -20.11
C GLU A 13 -0.79 15.82 -19.28
N GLU A 14 -1.82 16.37 -19.92
CA GLU A 14 -2.76 17.28 -19.26
C GLU A 14 -3.91 16.52 -18.58
N PHE A 15 -4.61 17.20 -17.67
CA PHE A 15 -5.88 16.68 -17.19
C PHE A 15 -6.88 16.63 -18.35
N ASP A 16 -7.46 15.45 -18.56
CA ASP A 16 -8.34 15.15 -19.69
C ASP A 16 -7.67 15.46 -21.04
N ASN A 17 -6.54 14.79 -21.30
CA ASN A 17 -5.68 15.00 -22.48
C ASN A 17 -6.35 14.68 -23.83
N TYR A 18 -7.52 14.03 -23.81
CA TYR A 18 -8.26 13.64 -25.01
C TYR A 18 -9.51 14.49 -25.24
N ALA A 19 -9.74 15.54 -24.45
CA ALA A 19 -10.94 16.38 -24.57
C ALA A 19 -11.14 16.96 -25.98
N GLU A 20 -10.04 17.20 -26.70
CA GLU A 20 -10.04 17.73 -28.06
C GLU A 20 -10.55 16.70 -29.10
N TRP A 21 -10.58 15.41 -28.78
CA TRP A 21 -11.12 14.37 -29.67
C TRP A 21 -12.63 14.50 -29.83
N ASP A 22 -13.34 14.97 -28.79
CA ASP A 22 -14.79 15.18 -28.82
C ASP A 22 -15.19 16.26 -29.84
N LEU A 23 -14.25 17.14 -30.23
CA LEU A 23 -14.47 18.21 -31.20
C LEU A 23 -13.96 17.87 -32.61
N LYS A 24 -13.20 16.79 -32.77
CA LYS A 24 -12.45 16.50 -34.00
C LYS A 24 -13.35 16.43 -35.24
N ASP A 25 -14.53 15.83 -35.08
CA ASP A 25 -15.46 15.56 -36.17
C ASP A 25 -16.69 16.50 -36.11
N ILE A 26 -16.60 17.63 -35.40
CA ILE A 26 -17.66 18.65 -35.35
C ILE A 26 -17.34 19.75 -36.36
N ASP A 27 -18.23 19.89 -37.34
CA ASP A 27 -18.27 20.98 -38.30
C ASP A 27 -19.59 21.75 -38.17
N PHE A 28 -19.62 23.02 -38.57
CA PHE A 28 -20.85 23.81 -38.63
C PHE A 28 -21.20 24.07 -40.10
N VAL A 29 -22.42 23.70 -40.49
CA VAL A 29 -22.91 23.84 -41.86
C VAL A 29 -24.19 24.68 -41.83
N ASP A 30 -24.38 25.57 -42.80
CA ASP A 30 -25.51 26.51 -42.82
C ASP A 30 -26.88 25.83 -42.96
N ASP A 31 -26.91 24.59 -43.49
CA ASP A 31 -28.12 23.77 -43.65
C ASP A 31 -28.44 22.92 -42.39
N ASP A 32 -27.67 23.04 -41.31
CA ASP A 32 -27.93 22.32 -40.06
C ASP A 32 -29.30 22.69 -39.49
N SER A 33 -30.07 21.69 -39.05
CA SER A 33 -31.27 21.95 -38.24
C SER A 33 -30.89 22.68 -36.95
N ASP A 34 -31.75 23.61 -36.49
CA ASP A 34 -31.59 24.31 -35.20
C ASP A 34 -31.25 23.37 -34.03
N VAL A 35 -31.84 22.17 -34.02
CA VAL A 35 -31.58 21.16 -32.98
C VAL A 35 -30.16 20.60 -33.07
N LEU A 36 -29.67 20.34 -34.28
CA LEU A 36 -28.31 19.86 -34.52
C LEU A 36 -27.29 20.97 -34.19
N HIS A 37 -27.58 22.22 -34.57
CA HIS A 37 -26.75 23.36 -34.23
C HIS A 37 -26.66 23.55 -32.70
N ALA A 38 -27.79 23.47 -31.99
CA ALA A 38 -27.82 23.53 -30.53
C ALA A 38 -27.04 22.37 -29.87
N LEU A 39 -27.11 21.16 -30.43
CA LEU A 39 -26.33 20.02 -29.97
C LEU A 39 -24.83 20.25 -30.15
N LYS A 40 -24.40 20.75 -31.32
CA LYS A 40 -22.99 21.09 -31.61
C LYS A 40 -22.47 22.14 -30.63
N LEU A 41 -23.24 23.19 -30.36
CA LEU A 41 -22.91 24.21 -29.35
C LEU A 41 -22.79 23.61 -27.93
N ALA A 42 -23.69 22.71 -27.55
CA ALA A 42 -23.61 22.05 -26.25
C ALA A 42 -22.32 21.21 -26.09
N VAL A 43 -21.84 20.57 -27.15
CA VAL A 43 -20.55 19.84 -27.12
C VAL A 43 -19.38 20.81 -26.93
N VAL A 44 -19.38 21.97 -27.61
CA VAL A 44 -18.37 23.02 -27.42
C VAL A 44 -18.39 23.56 -25.98
N ASP A 45 -19.56 23.75 -25.39
CA ASP A 45 -19.70 24.17 -23.99
C ASP A 45 -19.14 23.14 -23.00
N ILE A 46 -19.37 21.85 -23.26
CA ILE A 46 -18.77 20.75 -22.49
C ILE A 46 -17.24 20.81 -22.58
N TYR A 47 -16.69 21.01 -23.78
CA TYR A 47 -15.24 21.17 -23.97
C TYR A 47 -14.69 22.37 -23.20
N HIS A 48 -15.34 23.54 -23.28
CA HIS A 48 -14.94 24.72 -22.51
C HIS A 48 -14.99 24.50 -21.00
N SER A 49 -15.96 23.72 -20.49
CA SER A 49 -16.02 23.34 -19.08
C SER A 49 -14.81 22.50 -18.66
N ARG A 50 -14.41 21.52 -19.49
CA ARG A 50 -13.22 20.68 -19.26
C ARG A 50 -11.93 21.51 -19.28
N LEU A 51 -11.80 22.44 -20.22
CA LEU A 51 -10.64 23.33 -20.31
C LEU A 51 -10.53 24.26 -19.09
N ARG A 52 -11.66 24.78 -18.58
CA ARG A 52 -11.71 25.56 -17.33
C ARG A 52 -11.24 24.74 -16.13
N GLU A 53 -11.70 23.50 -16.00
CA GLU A 53 -11.26 22.61 -14.90
C GLU A 53 -9.78 22.25 -15.02
N ARG A 54 -9.28 22.01 -16.24
CA ARG A 54 -7.84 21.80 -16.51
C ARG A 54 -7.02 23.00 -16.03
N GLN A 55 -7.42 24.22 -16.40
CA GLN A 55 -6.74 25.44 -15.97
C GLN A 55 -6.84 25.66 -14.45
N ARG A 56 -8.00 25.38 -13.86
CA ARG A 56 -8.20 25.44 -12.40
C ARG A 56 -7.24 24.51 -11.66
N ARG A 57 -7.04 23.28 -12.13
CA ARG A 57 -6.09 22.32 -11.54
C ARG A 57 -4.64 22.78 -11.67
N LYS A 58 -4.24 23.28 -12.85
CA LYS A 58 -2.90 23.85 -13.05
C LYS A 58 -2.64 25.00 -12.08
N LYS A 59 -3.63 25.89 -11.90
CA LYS A 59 -3.57 26.98 -10.94
C LYS A 59 -3.35 26.46 -9.51
N ILE A 60 -4.16 25.51 -9.04
CA ILE A 60 -4.00 24.92 -7.69
C ILE A 60 -2.61 24.30 -7.51
N ILE A 61 -2.12 23.53 -8.49
CA ILE A 61 -0.80 22.88 -8.40
C ILE A 61 0.31 23.92 -8.29
N ARG A 62 0.24 24.99 -9.07
CA ARG A 62 1.21 26.08 -9.05
C ARG A 62 1.14 26.88 -7.76
N ASP A 63 -0.06 27.30 -7.37
CA ASP A 63 -0.29 28.21 -6.25
C ASP A 63 0.13 27.54 -4.91
N HIS A 64 -0.06 26.22 -4.76
CA HIS A 64 0.42 25.44 -3.62
C HIS A 64 1.83 24.85 -3.79
N GLY A 65 2.57 25.20 -4.85
CA GLY A 65 3.95 24.74 -5.06
C GLY A 65 4.12 23.22 -5.26
N LEU A 66 3.05 22.51 -5.65
CA LEU A 66 3.02 21.04 -5.79
C LEU A 66 3.76 20.50 -7.02
N ILE A 67 4.44 21.37 -7.76
CA ILE A 67 5.26 21.04 -8.93
C ILE A 67 6.49 20.21 -8.53
N ASN A 68 7.10 20.49 -7.38
CA ASN A 68 8.28 19.75 -6.90
C ASN A 68 7.92 18.90 -5.67
N LEU A 69 7.33 17.73 -5.95
CA LEU A 69 6.94 16.77 -4.91
C LEU A 69 8.11 16.33 -4.03
N ARG A 70 9.33 16.24 -4.57
CA ARG A 70 10.50 15.80 -3.80
C ARG A 70 10.89 16.83 -2.75
N LYS A 71 10.94 18.12 -3.13
CA LYS A 71 11.19 19.22 -2.19
C LYS A 71 10.10 19.26 -1.11
N PHE A 72 8.86 19.08 -1.52
CA PHE A 72 7.71 19.06 -0.63
C PHE A 72 7.77 17.91 0.39
N GLN A 73 8.08 16.69 -0.05
CA GLN A 73 8.27 15.53 0.83
C GLN A 73 9.41 15.73 1.84
N ILE A 74 10.47 16.46 1.46
CA ILE A 74 11.57 16.78 2.38
C ILE A 74 11.10 17.75 3.46
N LEU A 75 10.37 18.82 3.07
CA LEU A 75 9.78 19.77 4.01
C LEU A 75 8.80 19.09 4.97
N GLU A 76 7.93 18.21 4.46
CA GLU A 76 6.98 17.46 5.27
C GLU A 76 7.69 16.60 6.33
N ARG A 77 8.83 15.99 5.99
CA ARG A 77 9.64 15.21 6.94
C ARG A 77 10.27 16.04 8.06
N CYS A 78 10.32 17.36 7.95
CA CYS A 78 10.84 18.22 9.02
C CYS A 78 9.87 18.33 10.21
N TYR A 79 8.58 18.03 10.01
CA TYR A 79 7.59 18.12 11.07
C TYR A 79 7.52 16.85 11.93
N PRO A 80 7.05 16.94 13.18
CA PRO A 80 6.66 15.78 13.98
C PRO A 80 5.59 14.93 13.29
N LYS A 81 5.52 13.65 13.62
CA LYS A 81 4.62 12.69 12.93
C LYS A 81 3.15 13.11 13.02
N GLU A 82 2.72 13.62 14.16
CA GLU A 82 1.36 14.09 14.42
C GLU A 82 0.99 15.28 13.51
N VAL A 83 1.96 16.15 13.26
CA VAL A 83 1.80 17.31 12.37
C VAL A 83 1.83 16.87 10.91
N GLN A 84 2.65 15.87 10.54
CA GLN A 84 2.64 15.25 9.21
C GLN A 84 1.28 14.62 8.89
N GLU A 85 0.70 13.87 9.84
CA GLU A 85 -0.62 13.26 9.66
C GLU A 85 -1.72 14.33 9.43
N MET A 86 -1.66 15.44 10.16
CA MET A 86 -2.54 16.60 9.93
C MET A 86 -2.31 17.22 8.55
N TYR A 87 -1.05 17.37 8.14
CA TYR A 87 -0.67 17.90 6.84
C TYR A 87 -1.26 17.09 5.70
N ASP A 88 -1.19 15.77 5.78
CA ASP A 88 -1.75 14.84 4.80
C ASP A 88 -3.28 14.95 4.69
N VAL A 89 -3.98 15.12 5.82
CA VAL A 89 -5.42 15.36 5.82
C VAL A 89 -5.73 16.71 5.15
N MET A 90 -5.00 17.76 5.52
CA MET A 90 -5.20 19.11 5.00
C MET A 90 -4.87 19.26 3.52
N ARG A 91 -4.00 18.41 2.97
CA ARG A 91 -3.66 18.40 1.53
C ARG A 91 -4.89 18.24 0.63
N ARG A 92 -5.92 17.51 1.09
CA ARG A 92 -7.18 17.33 0.34
C ARG A 92 -7.96 18.64 0.20
N PHE A 93 -7.81 19.54 1.17
CA PHE A 93 -8.50 20.83 1.23
C PHE A 93 -7.79 21.94 0.46
N ALA A 94 -6.59 21.68 -0.09
CA ALA A 94 -5.88 22.61 -0.99
C ALA A 94 -6.67 22.99 -2.26
N ARG A 95 -7.79 22.30 -2.55
CA ARG A 95 -8.70 22.67 -3.64
C ARG A 95 -9.63 23.84 -3.30
N VAL A 96 -9.73 24.18 -2.03
CA VAL A 96 -10.71 25.13 -1.47
C VAL A 96 -10.00 26.23 -0.68
N VAL A 97 -9.01 25.85 0.13
CA VAL A 97 -8.24 26.78 0.97
C VAL A 97 -7.11 27.39 0.15
N GLY A 98 -6.88 28.70 0.29
CA GLY A 98 -5.78 29.37 -0.38
C GLY A 98 -4.41 28.87 0.10
N PRO A 99 -3.34 28.99 -0.72
CA PRO A 99 -2.02 28.47 -0.37
C PRO A 99 -1.46 29.09 0.90
N THR A 100 -1.53 30.42 1.03
CA THR A 100 -1.02 31.12 2.22
C THR A 100 -1.80 30.78 3.49
N GLU A 101 -3.12 30.58 3.38
CA GLU A 101 -3.97 30.20 4.51
C GLU A 101 -3.70 28.78 4.95
N HIS A 102 -3.50 27.88 3.97
CA HIS A 102 -3.12 26.49 4.21
C HIS A 102 -1.77 26.42 4.93
N ASP A 103 -0.74 27.10 4.44
CA ASP A 103 0.59 27.12 5.06
C ASP A 103 0.54 27.71 6.47
N LYS A 104 -0.17 28.84 6.67
CA LYS A 104 -0.36 29.44 8.00
C LYS A 104 -1.04 28.48 8.97
N PHE A 105 -2.03 27.73 8.51
CA PHE A 105 -2.73 26.76 9.33
C PHE A 105 -1.79 25.63 9.78
N ILE A 106 -0.99 25.08 8.85
CA ILE A 106 0.00 24.04 9.15
C ILE A 106 1.03 24.54 10.17
N GLU A 107 1.62 25.71 9.94
CA GLU A 107 2.61 26.30 10.85
C GLU A 107 2.02 26.59 12.24
N SER A 108 0.78 27.09 12.29
CA SER A 108 0.08 27.33 13.55
C SER A 108 -0.13 26.04 14.34
N ASN A 109 -0.51 24.96 13.65
CA ASN A 109 -0.69 23.64 14.27
C ASN A 109 0.64 23.02 14.71
N ALA A 110 1.72 23.20 13.95
CA ALA A 110 3.05 22.77 14.32
C ALA A 110 3.55 23.48 15.59
N LEU A 111 3.35 24.81 15.66
CA LEU A 111 3.66 25.60 16.85
C LEU A 111 2.81 25.17 18.04
N GLU A 112 1.51 24.96 17.85
CA GLU A 112 0.61 24.49 18.89
C GLU A 112 1.07 23.15 19.47
N PHE A 113 1.48 22.22 18.61
CA PHE A 113 2.02 20.92 19.03
C PHE A 113 3.25 21.07 19.93
N GLU A 114 4.24 21.89 19.52
CA GLU A 114 5.44 22.13 20.33
C GLU A 114 5.11 22.83 21.66
N LEU A 115 4.18 23.78 21.66
CA LEU A 115 3.71 24.44 22.88
C LEU A 115 3.03 23.46 23.83
N ARG A 116 2.13 22.60 23.33
CA ARG A 116 1.46 21.57 24.15
C ARG A 116 2.47 20.62 24.77
N LYS A 117 3.48 20.21 23.99
CA LYS A 117 4.57 19.34 24.44
C LYS A 117 5.42 20.02 25.52
N GLU A 118 5.78 21.28 25.35
CA GLU A 118 6.56 22.03 26.35
C GLU A 118 5.72 22.29 27.63
N ILE A 119 4.44 22.64 27.49
CA ILE A 119 3.52 22.76 28.64
C ILE A 119 3.47 21.45 29.42
N HIS A 120 3.32 20.32 28.72
CA HIS A 120 3.29 19.00 29.37
C HIS A 120 4.59 18.72 30.12
N ARG A 121 5.74 18.99 29.49
CA ARG A 121 7.08 18.84 30.11
C ARG A 121 7.22 19.70 31.36
N LEU A 122 6.80 20.97 31.32
CA LEU A 122 6.83 21.86 32.48
C LEU A 122 5.89 21.39 33.60
N GLN A 123 4.73 20.82 33.25
CA GLN A 123 3.82 20.20 34.21
C GLN A 123 4.43 18.95 34.85
N GLU A 124 5.16 18.11 34.11
CA GLU A 124 5.91 16.98 34.65
C GLU A 124 6.96 17.42 35.68
N TYR A 125 7.71 18.48 35.38
CA TYR A 125 8.67 19.04 36.34
C TYR A 125 8.02 19.47 37.65
N ARG A 126 6.87 20.16 37.55
CA ARG A 126 6.12 20.55 38.76
C ARG A 126 5.64 19.35 39.55
N LYS A 127 5.14 18.30 38.88
CA LYS A 127 4.74 17.03 39.54
C LYS A 127 5.92 16.33 40.22
N ALA A 128 7.10 16.40 39.63
CA ALA A 128 8.34 15.87 40.21
C ALA A 128 8.96 16.78 41.29
N GLY A 129 8.33 17.91 41.62
CA GLY A 129 8.82 18.87 42.62
C GLY A 129 9.97 19.77 42.14
N ILE A 130 10.27 19.78 40.84
CA ILE A 130 11.35 20.57 40.24
C ILE A 130 10.85 22.00 40.02
N LYS A 131 11.52 22.97 40.63
CA LYS A 131 11.16 24.40 40.58
C LYS A 131 12.17 25.26 39.83
N SER A 132 13.34 24.72 39.45
CA SER A 132 14.40 25.45 38.75
C SER A 132 14.84 24.74 37.47
N PHE A 133 15.16 25.51 36.42
CA PHE A 133 15.66 24.97 35.15
C PHE A 133 17.04 24.30 35.28
N CYS A 134 17.85 24.71 36.25
CA CYS A 134 19.13 24.03 36.50
C CYS A 134 18.91 22.58 36.94
N SER A 135 18.00 22.37 37.90
CA SER A 135 17.57 21.04 38.34
C SER A 135 16.84 20.25 37.24
N ALA A 136 16.09 20.92 36.37
CA ALA A 136 15.42 20.28 35.24
C ALA A 136 16.40 19.62 34.27
N LYS A 137 17.56 20.26 33.99
CA LYS A 137 18.61 19.66 33.14
C LYS A 137 19.17 18.37 33.73
N VAL A 138 19.36 18.32 35.06
CA VAL A 138 19.83 17.11 35.75
C VAL A 138 18.75 16.04 35.71
N TYR A 139 17.50 16.40 35.97
CA TYR A 139 16.36 15.48 35.89
C TYR A 139 16.21 14.88 34.49
N ASP A 140 16.26 15.68 33.43
CA ASP A 140 16.18 15.19 32.05
C ASP A 140 17.30 14.20 31.72
N ARG A 141 18.53 14.49 32.17
CA ARG A 141 19.67 13.59 31.99
C ARG A 141 19.43 12.25 32.67
N VAL A 142 18.98 12.27 33.93
CA VAL A 142 18.71 11.06 34.70
C VAL A 142 17.52 10.30 34.12
N LYS A 143 16.42 10.99 33.76
CA LYS A 143 15.24 10.41 33.12
C LYS A 143 15.60 9.73 31.81
N ARG A 144 16.43 10.36 30.97
CA ARG A 144 16.91 9.77 29.71
C ARG A 144 17.71 8.49 29.95
N VAL A 145 18.65 8.50 30.91
CA VAL A 145 19.44 7.30 31.26
C VAL A 145 18.52 6.20 31.79
N GLN A 146 17.55 6.52 32.64
CA GLN A 146 16.59 5.55 33.15
C GLN A 146 15.72 4.95 32.03
N GLU A 147 15.28 5.77 31.07
CA GLU A 147 14.51 5.31 29.91
C GLU A 147 15.34 4.44 28.97
N GLU A 148 16.61 4.78 28.73
CA GLU A 148 17.55 3.96 27.97
C GLU A 148 17.78 2.61 28.64
N GLU A 149 18.03 2.59 29.95
CA GLU A 149 18.19 1.36 30.72
C GLU A 149 16.89 0.53 30.76
N ARG A 150 15.73 1.19 30.92
CA ARG A 150 14.43 0.52 30.83
C ARG A 150 14.22 -0.09 29.45
N ARG A 151 14.55 0.64 28.38
CA ARG A 151 14.51 0.12 27.01
C ARG A 151 15.39 -1.12 26.88
N LYS A 152 16.67 -1.07 27.31
CA LYS A 152 17.57 -2.24 27.28
C LYS A 152 16.98 -3.44 28.03
N ARG A 153 16.36 -3.22 29.19
CA ARG A 153 15.69 -4.29 29.96
C ARG A 153 14.48 -4.86 29.24
N THR A 154 13.64 -4.02 28.63
CA THR A 154 12.51 -4.47 27.79
C THR A 154 13.01 -5.28 26.61
N MET A 155 14.07 -4.82 25.94
CA MET A 155 14.68 -5.54 24.82
C MET A 155 15.20 -6.91 25.24
N LEU A 156 15.82 -7.02 26.41
CA LEU A 156 16.24 -8.31 26.96
C LEU A 156 15.04 -9.23 27.23
N SER A 157 13.95 -8.69 27.79
CA SER A 157 12.70 -9.44 28.00
C SER A 157 12.11 -9.94 26.67
N ASP A 158 12.13 -9.11 25.63
CA ASP A 158 11.63 -9.47 24.30
C ASP A 158 12.49 -10.58 23.67
N VAL A 159 13.82 -10.53 23.83
CA VAL A 159 14.71 -11.61 23.38
C VAL A 159 14.41 -12.93 24.11
N LEU A 160 14.19 -12.87 25.43
CA LEU A 160 13.87 -14.03 26.25
C LEU A 160 12.58 -14.73 25.77
N GLN A 161 11.63 -13.99 25.20
CA GLN A 161 10.40 -14.55 24.62
C GLN A 161 10.67 -15.46 23.41
N TYR A 162 11.74 -15.21 22.65
CA TYR A 162 12.10 -15.99 21.46
C TYR A 162 13.19 -17.03 21.72
N ILE A 163 13.66 -17.18 22.96
CA ILE A 163 14.86 -17.99 23.26
C ILE A 163 14.68 -19.49 22.99
N GLN A 164 13.42 -19.97 22.98
CA GLN A 164 13.09 -21.37 22.70
C GLN A 164 13.21 -21.72 21.21
N ASP A 165 13.08 -20.73 20.31
CA ASP A 165 13.26 -20.91 18.87
C ASP A 165 14.51 -20.16 18.40
N SER A 166 15.58 -20.93 18.19
CA SER A 166 16.90 -20.44 17.75
C SER A 166 16.83 -19.60 16.47
N ARG A 167 15.93 -19.93 15.52
CA ARG A 167 15.80 -19.17 14.27
C ARG A 167 15.05 -17.85 14.47
N ALA A 168 14.00 -17.84 15.29
CA ALA A 168 13.26 -16.63 15.62
C ALA A 168 14.13 -15.64 16.41
N CYS A 169 14.93 -16.14 17.36
CA CYS A 169 15.88 -15.34 18.14
C CYS A 169 16.94 -14.69 17.25
N GLN A 170 17.56 -15.44 16.33
CA GLN A 170 18.54 -14.89 15.38
C GLN A 170 17.93 -13.84 14.43
N GLN A 171 16.69 -14.04 13.97
CA GLN A 171 16.00 -13.08 13.12
C GLN A 171 15.64 -11.79 13.87
N TRP A 172 15.22 -11.89 15.13
CA TRP A 172 14.94 -10.72 15.96
C TRP A 172 16.23 -9.91 16.24
N LEU A 173 17.32 -10.59 16.62
CA LEU A 173 18.62 -9.95 16.90
C LEU A 173 19.20 -9.25 15.66
N SER A 174 19.11 -9.87 14.49
CA SER A 174 19.58 -9.27 13.22
C SER A 174 18.74 -8.07 12.80
N LYS A 175 17.41 -8.12 12.99
CA LYS A 175 16.52 -6.99 12.76
C LYS A 175 16.85 -5.83 13.69
N GLN A 176 17.12 -6.11 14.96
CA GLN A 176 17.44 -5.08 15.94
C GLN A 176 18.81 -4.44 15.68
N ALA A 177 19.83 -5.24 15.37
CA ALA A 177 21.16 -4.74 15.01
C ALA A 177 21.12 -3.81 13.79
N ALA A 178 20.23 -4.06 12.82
CA ALA A 178 20.03 -3.16 11.69
C ALA A 178 19.45 -1.80 12.13
N ILE A 179 18.44 -1.80 13.00
CA ILE A 179 17.82 -0.58 13.54
C ILE A 179 18.86 0.26 14.31
N ASP A 180 19.68 -0.39 15.15
CA ASP A 180 20.70 0.29 15.95
C ASP A 180 21.85 0.86 15.11
N ALA A 181 22.16 0.24 13.96
CA ALA A 181 23.13 0.75 12.99
C ALA A 181 22.62 1.95 12.18
N GLY A 182 21.41 2.47 12.47
CA GLY A 182 20.78 3.54 11.69
C GLY A 182 20.40 3.09 10.27
N ILE A 183 20.58 1.81 9.97
CA ILE A 183 20.07 1.18 8.75
C ILE A 183 18.60 0.94 9.05
N THR A 184 17.76 1.95 8.77
CA THR A 184 16.33 1.70 8.73
C THR A 184 16.13 0.51 7.78
N PRO A 185 15.72 -0.68 8.24
CA PRO A 185 15.14 -1.62 7.30
C PRO A 185 14.02 -0.81 6.64
N PRO A 186 13.88 -0.82 5.30
CA PRO A 186 12.94 0.05 4.63
C PRO A 186 11.58 -0.11 5.33
N VAL A 187 11.23 0.90 6.13
CA VAL A 187 9.91 1.04 6.70
C VAL A 187 9.09 1.33 5.48
N THR A 188 8.51 0.26 4.96
CA THR A 188 7.49 0.33 3.94
C THR A 188 6.41 1.20 4.57
N THR A 189 6.33 2.44 4.12
CA THR A 189 5.13 3.26 4.28
C THR A 189 4.00 2.46 3.64
N LEU A 190 3.27 1.70 4.45
CA LEU A 190 2.05 1.01 4.04
C LEU A 190 0.91 2.03 4.00
N THR A 191 1.02 3.00 3.10
CA THR A 191 -0.13 3.39 2.30
C THR A 191 -0.18 2.41 1.14
N VAL A 192 -1.07 1.43 1.27
CA VAL A 192 -1.66 0.56 0.23
C VAL A 192 -1.00 0.67 -1.16
N SER A 193 -0.15 -0.30 -1.51
CA SER A 193 -0.03 -0.96 -2.83
C SER A 193 1.36 -1.59 -3.00
N ALA A 194 1.40 -2.77 -3.65
CA ALA A 194 2.56 -3.58 -3.99
C ALA A 194 3.17 -4.46 -2.87
N SER A 195 2.45 -5.53 -2.50
CA SER A 195 3.05 -6.72 -1.90
C SER A 195 3.95 -7.44 -2.93
N GLY A 196 5.27 -7.40 -2.73
CA GLY A 196 6.11 -8.52 -3.13
C GLY A 196 5.60 -9.76 -2.39
N ARG A 197 5.10 -10.75 -3.13
CA ARG A 197 4.46 -11.95 -2.57
C ARG A 197 5.46 -12.73 -1.73
N ARG A 198 5.50 -12.49 -0.42
CA ARG A 198 5.97 -13.51 0.53
C ARG A 198 5.03 -14.70 0.41
N SER A 199 5.57 -15.92 0.39
CA SER A 199 4.74 -17.13 0.41
C SER A 199 3.88 -17.10 1.67
N ALA A 200 2.56 -17.05 1.49
CA ALA A 200 1.64 -17.13 2.61
C ALA A 200 1.90 -18.44 3.38
N PRO A 201 1.71 -18.43 4.72
CA PRO A 201 1.78 -19.64 5.52
C PRO A 201 0.86 -20.74 4.94
N PRO A 202 1.19 -22.04 5.14
CA PRO A 202 0.40 -23.15 4.62
C PRO A 202 -1.06 -23.01 5.05
N LEU A 203 -1.98 -23.38 4.15
CA LEU A 203 -3.40 -23.21 4.39
C LEU A 203 -3.86 -24.12 5.54
N ASN A 204 -4.34 -23.56 6.65
CA ASN A 204 -4.92 -24.38 7.73
C ASN A 204 -6.15 -25.12 7.22
N LEU A 205 -6.10 -26.45 7.22
CA LEU A 205 -7.17 -27.31 6.72
C LEU A 205 -8.22 -27.64 7.78
N THR A 206 -8.03 -27.22 9.03
CA THR A 206 -8.95 -27.50 10.15
C THR A 206 -10.29 -26.79 9.96
N GLY A 207 -11.38 -27.56 9.82
CA GLY A 207 -12.76 -27.04 9.74
C GLY A 207 -13.34 -26.82 8.33
N LEU A 208 -12.62 -27.20 7.27
CA LEU A 208 -13.14 -27.12 5.89
C LEU A 208 -13.89 -28.41 5.50
N PRO A 209 -15.02 -28.34 4.76
CA PRO A 209 -15.74 -29.53 4.33
C PRO A 209 -14.89 -30.38 3.37
N GLY A 210 -14.86 -31.69 3.59
CA GLY A 210 -14.13 -32.66 2.75
C GLY A 210 -12.69 -32.96 3.18
N THR A 211 -12.16 -32.36 4.26
CA THR A 211 -10.84 -32.72 4.81
C THR A 211 -10.72 -34.16 5.27
N GLU A 212 -11.82 -34.76 5.73
CA GLU A 212 -11.85 -36.14 6.23
C GLU A 212 -11.64 -37.18 5.12
N LYS A 213 -11.90 -36.82 3.86
CA LYS A 213 -11.78 -37.70 2.68
C LYS A 213 -10.41 -37.64 2.02
N LEU A 214 -9.47 -36.86 2.57
CA LEU A 214 -8.11 -36.70 2.06
C LEU A 214 -7.10 -37.53 2.86
N ASN A 215 -6.18 -38.18 2.16
CA ASN A 215 -5.01 -38.83 2.77
C ASN A 215 -3.99 -37.80 3.27
N GLU A 216 -3.07 -38.18 4.15
CA GLU A 216 -2.04 -37.26 4.71
C GLU A 216 -1.20 -36.56 3.64
N ARG A 217 -0.84 -37.28 2.57
CA ARG A 217 -0.12 -36.72 1.41
C ARG A 217 -0.95 -35.71 0.61
N GLU A 218 -2.26 -35.91 0.52
CA GLU A 218 -3.18 -35.00 -0.17
C GLU A 218 -3.47 -33.76 0.68
N LYS A 219 -3.50 -33.92 2.01
CA LYS A 219 -3.57 -32.80 2.95
C LYS A 219 -2.33 -31.91 2.82
N GLU A 220 -1.14 -32.49 2.80
CA GLU A 220 0.10 -31.73 2.58
C GLU A 220 0.09 -30.97 1.25
N LEU A 221 -0.35 -31.63 0.16
CA LEU A 221 -0.51 -30.97 -1.14
C LEU A 221 -1.49 -29.78 -1.05
N CYS A 222 -2.64 -29.94 -0.42
CA CYS A 222 -3.64 -28.87 -0.28
C CYS A 222 -3.11 -27.69 0.55
N GLN A 223 -2.30 -27.95 1.58
CA GLN A 223 -1.63 -26.93 2.39
C GLN A 223 -0.62 -26.13 1.56
N VAL A 224 0.24 -26.82 0.79
CA VAL A 224 1.33 -26.22 -0.01
C VAL A 224 0.79 -25.50 -1.25
N VAL A 225 -0.22 -26.06 -1.92
CA VAL A 225 -0.85 -25.50 -3.13
C VAL A 225 -1.91 -24.44 -2.77
N ARG A 226 -2.29 -24.36 -1.48
CA ARG A 226 -3.36 -23.50 -0.96
C ARG A 226 -4.65 -23.73 -1.75
N LEU A 227 -5.11 -24.98 -1.70
CA LEU A 227 -6.31 -25.46 -2.35
C LEU A 227 -7.28 -25.99 -1.31
N VAL A 228 -8.56 -25.63 -1.44
CA VAL A 228 -9.61 -26.11 -0.54
C VAL A 228 -9.85 -27.60 -0.82
N PRO A 229 -9.92 -28.46 0.22
CA PRO A 229 -10.15 -29.90 0.08
C PRO A 229 -11.28 -30.31 -0.85
N GLY A 230 -12.45 -29.66 -0.74
CA GLY A 230 -13.60 -29.95 -1.62
C GLY A 230 -13.28 -29.72 -3.11
N ALA A 231 -12.67 -28.58 -3.44
CA ALA A 231 -12.27 -28.26 -4.81
C ALA A 231 -11.17 -29.21 -5.33
N TYR A 232 -10.24 -29.64 -4.47
CA TYR A 232 -9.25 -30.65 -4.85
C TYR A 232 -9.89 -31.97 -5.27
N LEU A 233 -10.90 -32.45 -4.52
CA LEU A 233 -11.59 -33.70 -4.84
C LEU A 233 -12.32 -33.63 -6.19
N GLU A 234 -12.96 -32.50 -6.48
CA GLU A 234 -13.60 -32.27 -7.79
C GLU A 234 -12.59 -32.29 -8.94
N TYR A 235 -11.46 -31.58 -8.78
CA TYR A 235 -10.41 -31.57 -9.80
C TYR A 235 -9.75 -32.94 -9.98
N LYS A 236 -9.50 -33.66 -8.88
CA LYS A 236 -8.98 -35.03 -8.91
C LYS A 236 -9.92 -35.95 -9.70
N GLN A 237 -11.23 -35.89 -9.43
CA GLN A 237 -12.21 -36.70 -10.15
C GLN A 237 -12.29 -36.35 -11.64
N ALA A 238 -12.28 -35.05 -11.98
CA ALA A 238 -12.29 -34.60 -13.37
C ALA A 238 -11.07 -35.12 -14.15
N LEU A 239 -9.86 -34.98 -13.58
CA LEU A 239 -8.62 -35.45 -14.22
C LEU A 239 -8.57 -36.98 -14.35
N LEU A 240 -9.06 -37.71 -13.34
CA LEU A 240 -9.16 -39.18 -13.37
C LEU A 240 -10.11 -39.67 -14.46
N ASN A 241 -11.29 -39.06 -14.57
CA ASN A 241 -12.29 -39.45 -15.58
C ASN A 241 -11.75 -39.22 -16.99
N GLU A 242 -11.06 -38.11 -17.22
CA GLU A 242 -10.49 -37.81 -18.53
C GLU A 242 -9.31 -38.72 -18.88
N CYS A 243 -8.47 -39.07 -17.90
CA CYS A 243 -7.39 -40.04 -18.08
C CYS A 243 -7.92 -41.44 -18.40
N ARG A 244 -9.01 -41.87 -17.75
CA ARG A 244 -9.66 -43.16 -18.05
C ARG A 244 -10.26 -43.19 -19.44
N ARG A 245 -10.80 -42.07 -19.91
CA ARG A 245 -11.42 -41.93 -21.24
C ARG A 245 -10.38 -42.00 -22.37
N GLN A 246 -9.19 -41.45 -22.18
CA GLN A 246 -8.16 -41.35 -23.23
C GLN A 246 -6.97 -42.33 -23.06
N GLY A 247 -6.91 -43.09 -21.96
CA GLY A 247 -5.78 -44.00 -21.67
C GLY A 247 -4.51 -43.29 -21.19
N GLY A 248 -4.53 -41.95 -21.12
CA GLY A 248 -3.47 -41.11 -20.59
C GLY A 248 -3.86 -39.63 -20.74
N LEU A 249 -3.24 -38.76 -19.96
CA LEU A 249 -3.58 -37.34 -19.91
C LEU A 249 -2.32 -36.51 -20.08
N ARG A 250 -2.36 -35.49 -20.96
CA ARG A 250 -1.27 -34.51 -21.09
C ARG A 250 -1.53 -33.30 -20.19
N LEU A 251 -0.44 -32.67 -19.70
CA LEU A 251 -0.54 -31.46 -18.87
C LEU A 251 -1.32 -30.31 -19.53
N ALA A 252 -1.25 -30.19 -20.86
CA ALA A 252 -2.02 -29.18 -21.61
C ALA A 252 -3.54 -29.45 -21.55
N GLN A 253 -3.95 -30.71 -21.64
CA GLN A 253 -5.34 -31.12 -21.51
C GLN A 253 -5.84 -30.93 -20.08
N ALA A 254 -5.01 -31.28 -19.09
CA ALA A 254 -5.32 -31.04 -17.68
C ALA A 254 -5.59 -29.54 -17.39
N ARG A 255 -4.79 -28.63 -17.96
CA ARG A 255 -5.01 -27.17 -17.84
C ARG A 255 -6.32 -26.69 -18.45
N ALA A 256 -6.69 -27.24 -19.61
CA ALA A 256 -7.95 -26.90 -20.27
C ALA A 256 -9.17 -27.42 -19.48
N LEU A 257 -9.01 -28.55 -18.77
CA LEU A 257 -10.09 -29.22 -18.05
C LEU A 257 -10.47 -28.51 -16.74
N ILE A 258 -9.49 -28.21 -15.87
CA ILE A 258 -9.78 -27.69 -14.51
C ILE A 258 -9.78 -26.16 -14.43
N LYS A 259 -9.32 -25.45 -15.47
CA LYS A 259 -9.36 -23.98 -15.61
C LYS A 259 -8.90 -23.18 -14.37
N ILE A 260 -7.93 -23.69 -13.62
CA ILE A 260 -7.29 -22.98 -12.49
C ILE A 260 -5.90 -22.47 -12.87
N ASP A 261 -5.27 -21.73 -11.95
CA ASP A 261 -3.89 -21.25 -12.08
C ASP A 261 -2.94 -22.36 -12.59
N VAL A 262 -2.14 -22.00 -13.59
CA VAL A 262 -1.26 -22.92 -14.33
C VAL A 262 -0.26 -23.63 -13.41
N ASN A 263 0.20 -22.97 -12.35
CA ASN A 263 1.15 -23.54 -11.40
C ASN A 263 0.48 -24.50 -10.42
N LYS A 264 -0.76 -24.21 -10.01
CA LYS A 264 -1.57 -25.12 -9.18
C LYS A 264 -1.93 -26.39 -9.96
N THR A 265 -2.38 -26.24 -11.21
CA THR A 265 -2.68 -27.38 -12.09
C THR A 265 -1.46 -28.29 -12.27
N ARG A 266 -0.27 -27.71 -12.49
CA ARG A 266 0.97 -28.47 -12.62
C ARG A 266 1.27 -29.28 -11.36
N LYS A 267 1.22 -28.66 -10.17
CA LYS A 267 1.48 -29.36 -8.90
C LYS A 267 0.51 -30.51 -8.63
N ILE A 268 -0.77 -30.34 -8.95
CA ILE A 268 -1.79 -31.40 -8.81
C ILE A 268 -1.53 -32.55 -9.80
N TYR A 269 -1.26 -32.21 -11.06
CA TYR A 269 -0.98 -33.18 -12.12
C TYR A 269 0.29 -34.01 -11.82
N ASP A 270 1.37 -33.35 -11.40
CA ASP A 270 2.64 -34.02 -11.05
C ASP A 270 2.45 -34.95 -9.83
N PHE A 271 1.65 -34.54 -8.84
CA PHE A 271 1.29 -35.38 -7.70
C PHE A 271 0.48 -36.62 -8.13
N LEU A 272 -0.53 -36.45 -8.99
CA LEU A 272 -1.37 -37.56 -9.44
C LEU A 272 -0.60 -38.57 -10.32
N ILE A 273 0.40 -38.11 -11.10
CA ILE A 273 1.33 -39.01 -11.81
C ILE A 273 2.19 -39.77 -10.82
N LYS A 274 2.76 -39.07 -9.82
CA LYS A 274 3.69 -39.66 -8.85
C LYS A 274 3.02 -40.74 -7.99
N GLU A 275 1.75 -40.55 -7.64
CA GLU A 275 0.95 -41.54 -6.90
C GLU A 275 0.32 -42.60 -7.82
N GLY A 276 0.56 -42.55 -9.13
CA GLY A 276 0.10 -43.56 -10.09
C GLY A 276 -1.40 -43.49 -10.43
N TYR A 277 -2.07 -42.39 -10.11
CA TYR A 277 -3.49 -42.20 -10.39
C TYR A 277 -3.79 -41.87 -11.86
N ILE A 278 -2.87 -41.20 -12.54
CA ILE A 278 -2.98 -40.85 -13.96
C ILE A 278 -1.68 -41.22 -14.71
N THR A 279 -1.84 -41.62 -15.97
CA THR A 279 -0.70 -41.97 -16.85
C THR A 279 -0.39 -40.80 -17.76
N LYS A 280 0.90 -40.51 -17.96
CA LYS A 280 1.34 -39.48 -18.90
C LYS A 280 1.25 -40.02 -20.34
N ALA A 281 0.47 -39.34 -21.18
CA ALA A 281 0.37 -39.56 -22.64
C ALA A 281 1.34 -38.69 -23.45
#